data_AF-A0A7R9XP73-F1
#
_entry.id   AF-A0A7R9XP73-F1
#
_cell.length_a   1.000
_cell.length_b   1.000
_cell.length_c   1.000
_cell.angle_alpha   90.00
_cell.angle_beta   90.00
_cell.angle_gamma   90.00
#
_symmetry.space_group_name_H-M   'P 1'
#
loop_
_entity.id
_entity.type
_entity.pdbx_description
1 polymer ?
#
loop_
_entity_poly.entity_id
_entity_poly.type
_entity_poly.pdbx_seq_one_letter_code
_entity_poly.pdbx_strand_id
1 'polypeptide(L)'
;TLPDRSEDYVHRTGRVGRAEAPGVAISLVSDVPERVWYCTKKGYKPWLRPSASDVKQHTVWYDEPGLFAEVKKRVGGSEAVKRLTLSAAAKDGLMSVGAMGSDGQLVLGKTKAAAKAEAHLRDRLVKLKPSVSRLAELETAAQRSFYALKRMRVV
;
A
#
# COMPACT_ATOMS: atom_id res chain seq x y z
N THR A 1 -3.90 -13.06 -2.84
CA THR A 1 -4.11 -13.80 -4.10
C THR A 1 -4.19 -12.80 -5.23
N LEU A 2 -3.68 -13.19 -6.38
CA LEU A 2 -3.81 -12.41 -7.62
C LEU A 2 -5.29 -12.28 -8.01
N PRO A 3 -5.71 -11.17 -8.63
CA PRO A 3 -7.05 -11.06 -9.18
C PRO A 3 -7.21 -11.98 -10.39
N ASP A 4 -8.47 -12.30 -10.70
CA ASP A 4 -8.77 -13.29 -11.73
C ASP A 4 -8.39 -12.91 -13.15
N ARG A 5 -8.18 -11.61 -13.38
CA ARG A 5 -7.79 -11.06 -14.68
C ARG A 5 -6.58 -10.17 -14.54
N SER A 6 -5.69 -10.24 -15.53
CA SER A 6 -4.50 -9.39 -15.59
C SER A 6 -4.85 -7.88 -15.65
N GLU A 7 -5.99 -7.51 -16.25
CA GLU A 7 -6.46 -6.13 -16.30
C GLU A 7 -6.77 -5.57 -14.90
N ASP A 8 -7.42 -6.37 -14.06
CA ASP A 8 -7.77 -5.98 -12.69
C ASP A 8 -6.51 -5.78 -11.84
N TYR A 9 -5.46 -6.55 -12.11
CA TYR A 9 -4.16 -6.36 -11.46
C TYR A 9 -3.55 -4.99 -11.80
N VAL A 10 -3.60 -4.60 -13.07
CA VAL A 10 -3.11 -3.28 -13.53
C VAL A 10 -3.93 -2.16 -12.91
N HIS A 11 -5.26 -2.30 -12.85
CA HIS A 11 -6.13 -1.30 -12.19
C HIS A 11 -5.87 -1.16 -10.68
N ARG A 12 -5.51 -2.25 -10.00
CA ARG A 12 -5.12 -2.23 -8.58
C ARG A 12 -3.76 -1.55 -8.38
N THR A 13 -2.78 -1.95 -9.18
CA THR A 13 -1.41 -1.44 -9.08
C THR A 13 -1.31 0.01 -9.55
N GLY A 14 -2.09 0.43 -10.55
CA GLY A 14 -2.16 1.82 -11.02
C GLY A 14 -2.70 2.82 -10.00
N ARG A 15 -3.05 2.38 -8.79
CA ARG A 15 -3.37 3.27 -7.66
C ARG A 15 -2.12 3.73 -6.91
N VAL A 16 -0.99 3.04 -7.05
CA VAL A 16 0.27 3.43 -6.38
C VAL A 16 1.01 4.49 -7.20
N GLY A 17 1.64 5.45 -6.51
CA GLY A 17 2.44 6.51 -7.13
C GLY A 17 1.60 7.62 -7.76
N ARG A 18 1.32 8.67 -6.99
CA ARG A 18 0.63 9.88 -7.46
C ARG A 18 1.45 11.11 -7.06
N ALA A 19 1.37 12.17 -7.85
CA ALA A 19 1.94 13.49 -7.54
C ALA A 19 3.41 13.45 -7.08
N GLU A 20 4.30 12.90 -7.92
CA GLU A 20 5.75 12.81 -7.70
C GLU A 20 6.22 11.92 -6.52
N ALA A 21 5.29 11.29 -5.79
CA ALA A 21 5.65 10.33 -4.74
C ALA A 21 5.87 8.92 -5.32
N PRO A 22 6.99 8.25 -5.01
CA PRO A 22 7.23 6.87 -5.40
C PRO A 22 6.23 5.94 -4.69
N GLY A 23 5.55 5.10 -5.48
CA GLY A 23 4.62 4.09 -4.99
C GLY A 23 5.18 2.69 -5.14
N VAL A 24 4.93 1.82 -4.16
CA VAL A 24 5.33 0.41 -4.21
C VAL A 24 4.09 -0.46 -4.12
N ALA A 25 3.99 -1.45 -5.00
CA ALA A 25 3.01 -2.52 -4.93
C ALA A 25 3.74 -3.84 -4.69
N ILE A 26 3.41 -4.51 -3.58
CA ILE A 26 3.94 -5.82 -3.22
C ILE A 26 2.83 -6.83 -3.42
N SER A 27 3.12 -7.84 -4.25
CA SER A 27 2.20 -8.94 -4.54
C SER A 27 2.81 -10.23 -4.05
N LEU A 28 2.04 -10.99 -3.26
CA LEU A 28 2.38 -12.34 -2.86
C LEU A 28 1.80 -13.29 -3.90
N VAL A 29 2.66 -14.12 -4.47
CA VAL A 29 2.33 -15.09 -5.53
C VAL A 29 2.90 -16.44 -5.12
N SER A 30 2.06 -17.47 -5.13
CA SER A 30 2.46 -18.83 -4.86
C SER A 30 3.08 -19.49 -6.08
N ASP A 31 4.08 -20.35 -5.85
CA ASP A 31 4.66 -21.20 -6.91
C ASP A 31 3.82 -22.45 -7.18
N VAL A 32 2.80 -22.71 -6.34
CA VAL A 32 1.91 -23.88 -6.43
C VAL A 32 0.46 -23.46 -6.56
N PRO A 33 -0.42 -24.28 -7.17
CA PRO A 33 -1.85 -24.00 -7.18
C PRO A 33 -2.39 -23.86 -5.75
N GLU A 34 -3.08 -22.76 -5.47
CA GLU A 34 -3.67 -22.51 -4.16
C GLU A 34 -5.18 -22.68 -4.19
N ARG A 35 -5.74 -23.19 -3.09
CA ARG A 35 -7.18 -23.30 -2.93
C ARG A 35 -7.70 -22.04 -2.25
N VAL A 36 -8.45 -21.24 -3.00
CA VAL A 36 -8.93 -19.91 -2.57
C VAL A 36 -10.42 -19.94 -2.28
N TRP A 37 -10.86 -19.15 -1.30
CA TRP A 37 -12.28 -19.00 -0.97
C TRP A 37 -13.02 -18.12 -1.99
N TYR A 38 -14.13 -18.60 -2.51
CA TYR A 38 -15.04 -17.88 -3.40
C TYR A 38 -16.47 -17.99 -2.87
N CYS A 39 -16.98 -16.91 -2.29
CA CYS A 39 -18.37 -16.85 -1.82
C CYS A 39 -19.23 -15.96 -2.70
N THR A 40 -20.24 -16.57 -3.32
CA THR A 40 -21.25 -15.89 -4.13
C THR A 40 -22.33 -15.20 -3.29
N LYS A 41 -22.55 -15.67 -2.05
CA LYS A 41 -23.56 -15.11 -1.15
C LYS A 41 -23.01 -13.91 -0.39
N LYS A 42 -23.58 -12.73 -0.63
CA LYS A 42 -23.24 -11.49 0.07
C LYS A 42 -23.43 -11.67 1.58
N GLY A 43 -22.39 -11.37 2.36
CA GLY A 43 -22.42 -11.45 3.83
C GLY A 43 -22.15 -12.83 4.41
N TYR A 44 -22.11 -13.89 3.60
CA TYR A 44 -21.70 -15.22 4.05
C TYR A 44 -20.18 -15.33 4.13
N LYS A 45 -19.66 -15.80 5.26
CA LYS A 45 -18.22 -15.82 5.58
C LYS A 45 -17.78 -17.20 6.10
N PRO A 46 -17.76 -18.24 5.24
CA PRO A 46 -17.47 -19.61 5.66
C PRO A 46 -16.04 -19.79 6.21
N TRP A 47 -15.09 -18.95 5.83
CA TRP A 47 -13.73 -18.99 6.36
C TRP A 47 -13.63 -18.64 7.86
N LEU A 48 -14.66 -18.04 8.48
CA LEU A 48 -14.68 -17.78 9.93
C LEU A 48 -14.97 -19.06 10.74
N ARG A 49 -15.80 -19.97 10.19
CA ARG A 49 -16.16 -21.26 10.78
C ARG A 49 -16.45 -22.26 9.66
N PRO A 50 -15.40 -22.85 9.06
CA PRO A 50 -15.55 -23.64 7.84
C PRO A 50 -16.20 -25.00 8.12
N SER A 51 -17.34 -25.27 7.49
CA SER A 51 -17.89 -26.64 7.38
C SER A 51 -17.25 -27.40 6.22
N ALA A 52 -17.25 -28.74 6.28
CA ALA A 52 -16.80 -29.58 5.18
C ALA A 52 -17.62 -29.37 3.89
N SER A 53 -18.91 -29.02 4.01
CA SER A 53 -19.76 -28.63 2.88
C SER A 53 -19.32 -27.29 2.28
N ASP A 54 -18.98 -26.32 3.12
CA ASP A 54 -18.56 -24.99 2.68
C ASP A 54 -17.22 -25.05 1.94
N VAL A 55 -16.28 -25.86 2.43
CA VAL A 55 -15.00 -26.06 1.76
C VAL A 55 -15.21 -26.62 0.35
N LYS A 56 -16.16 -27.54 0.16
CA LYS A 56 -16.45 -28.12 -1.17
C LYS A 56 -17.17 -27.15 -2.11
N GLN A 57 -18.04 -26.28 -1.59
CA GLN A 57 -18.89 -25.40 -2.39
C GLN A 57 -18.32 -24.00 -2.62
N HIS A 58 -17.48 -23.52 -1.70
CA HIS A 58 -16.98 -22.14 -1.66
C HIS A 58 -15.47 -22.05 -1.79
N THR A 59 -14.84 -23.05 -2.41
CA THR A 59 -13.43 -22.96 -2.77
C THR A 59 -13.20 -23.29 -4.22
N VAL A 60 -12.20 -22.63 -4.81
CA VAL A 60 -11.76 -22.83 -6.20
C VAL A 60 -10.24 -22.96 -6.18
N TRP A 61 -9.72 -23.86 -7.03
CA TRP A 61 -8.28 -23.96 -7.25
C TRP A 61 -7.83 -22.87 -8.21
N TYR A 62 -6.82 -22.11 -7.78
CA TYR A 62 -6.29 -20.97 -8.51
C TYR A 62 -4.88 -21.28 -9.02
N ASP A 63 -4.71 -21.22 -10.34
CA ASP A 63 -3.41 -21.34 -10.98
C ASP A 63 -2.72 -19.97 -11.02
N GLU A 64 -2.18 -19.56 -9.86
CA GLU A 64 -1.44 -18.31 -9.72
C GLU A 64 -0.20 -18.21 -10.64
N PRO A 65 0.58 -19.29 -10.89
CA PRO A 65 1.69 -19.24 -11.84
C PRO A 65 1.28 -18.82 -13.26
N GLY A 66 0.17 -19.36 -13.79
CA GLY A 66 -0.36 -19.01 -15.11
C GLY A 66 -0.78 -17.54 -15.19
N LEU A 67 -1.56 -17.08 -14.21
CA LEU A 67 -2.00 -15.68 -14.11
C LEU A 67 -0.82 -14.71 -13.97
N PHE A 68 0.21 -15.10 -13.22
CA PHE A 68 1.41 -14.30 -13.06
C PHE A 68 2.18 -14.14 -14.37
N ALA A 69 2.21 -15.17 -15.22
CA ALA A 69 2.80 -15.09 -16.55
C ALA A 69 2.06 -14.07 -17.45
N GLU A 70 0.72 -14.07 -17.40
CA GLU A 70 -0.10 -13.08 -18.12
C GLU A 70 0.13 -11.66 -17.62
N VAL A 71 0.18 -11.48 -16.30
CA VAL A 71 0.48 -10.19 -15.66
C VAL A 71 1.86 -9.68 -16.09
N LYS A 72 2.89 -10.53 -16.07
CA LYS A 72 4.25 -10.18 -16.54
C LYS A 72 4.25 -9.72 -17.99
N LYS A 73 3.54 -10.44 -18.88
CA LYS A 73 3.42 -10.08 -20.29
C LYS A 73 2.82 -8.69 -20.46
N ARG A 74 1.84 -8.34 -19.62
CA ARG A 74 1.10 -7.07 -19.71
C ARG A 74 1.82 -5.88 -19.08
N VAL A 75 2.58 -6.09 -18.00
CA VAL A 75 3.30 -5.05 -17.25
C VAL A 75 4.64 -4.65 -17.92
N GLY A 76 4.99 -5.24 -19.07
CA GLY A 76 6.18 -4.86 -19.84
C GLY A 76 7.38 -5.79 -19.64
N GLY A 77 7.17 -7.04 -19.20
CA GLY A 77 8.19 -8.09 -19.17
C GLY A 77 8.80 -8.37 -17.79
N SER A 78 9.77 -9.29 -17.75
CA SER A 78 10.34 -9.83 -16.50
C SER A 78 11.21 -8.84 -15.73
N GLU A 79 11.66 -7.75 -16.36
CA GLU A 79 12.47 -6.72 -15.69
C GLU A 79 11.64 -5.77 -14.82
N ALA A 80 10.34 -5.58 -15.15
CA ALA A 80 9.45 -4.70 -14.39
C ALA A 80 9.00 -5.33 -13.05
N VAL A 81 9.03 -6.66 -12.94
CA VAL A 81 8.57 -7.41 -11.76
C VAL A 81 9.74 -8.12 -11.09
N LYS A 82 10.35 -7.45 -10.10
CA LYS A 82 11.45 -8.02 -9.32
C LYS A 82 10.94 -9.05 -8.33
N ARG A 83 11.45 -10.28 -8.40
CA ARG A 83 11.21 -11.30 -7.36
C ARG A 83 11.95 -10.90 -6.09
N LEU A 84 11.22 -10.72 -5.00
CA LEU A 84 11.79 -10.36 -3.71
C LEU A 84 11.96 -11.61 -2.87
N THR A 85 13.19 -12.08 -2.74
CA THR A 85 13.57 -13.06 -1.72
C THR A 85 13.89 -12.33 -0.42
N LEU A 86 13.50 -12.86 0.75
CA LEU A 86 13.79 -12.22 2.05
C LEU A 86 15.27 -11.83 2.23
N SER A 87 16.19 -12.64 1.71
CA SER A 87 17.63 -12.35 1.71
C SER A 87 18.05 -11.20 0.78
N ALA A 88 17.34 -11.00 -0.32
CA ALA A 88 17.55 -9.90 -1.25
C ALA A 88 16.90 -8.60 -0.74
N ALA A 89 15.72 -8.68 -0.13
CA ALA A 89 15.03 -7.53 0.46
C ALA A 89 15.84 -6.88 1.59
N ALA A 90 16.57 -7.68 2.38
CA ALA A 90 17.47 -7.19 3.43
C ALA A 90 18.71 -6.46 2.87
N LYS A 91 19.21 -6.86 1.69
CA LYS A 91 20.40 -6.26 1.05
C LYS A 91 20.06 -5.02 0.21
N ASP A 92 18.87 -4.98 -0.38
CA ASP A 92 18.47 -3.92 -1.33
C ASP A 92 17.76 -2.72 -0.68
N GLY A 93 17.62 -2.68 0.65
CA GLY A 93 17.05 -1.52 1.34
C GLY A 93 15.60 -1.22 0.95
N LEU A 94 14.81 -2.27 0.69
CA LEU A 94 13.40 -2.23 0.26
C LEU A 94 12.49 -1.37 1.18
N MET A 95 12.92 -1.15 2.43
CA MET A 95 12.22 -0.35 3.43
C MET A 95 12.59 1.15 3.41
N SER A 96 13.45 1.59 2.48
CA SER A 96 13.78 3.00 2.30
C SER A 96 13.09 3.54 1.04
N VAL A 97 12.06 4.36 1.25
CA VAL A 97 11.29 4.99 0.16
C VAL A 97 12.16 6.05 -0.49
N GLY A 98 12.69 5.75 -1.67
CA GLY A 98 13.60 6.62 -2.45
C GLY A 98 12.92 7.28 -3.64
N ALA A 99 13.29 8.54 -3.90
CA ALA A 99 12.77 9.39 -4.98
C ALA A 99 13.22 8.96 -6.41
N MET A 100 12.48 9.45 -7.40
CA MET A 100 12.59 9.16 -8.84
C MET A 100 13.96 9.56 -9.43
N GLY A 101 14.57 8.67 -10.23
CA GLY A 101 15.80 8.94 -10.98
C GLY A 101 15.53 9.70 -12.28
N SER A 102 16.55 10.40 -12.80
CA SER A 102 16.49 11.26 -14.00
C SER A 102 16.12 10.58 -15.31
N ASP A 103 16.12 9.24 -15.35
CA ASP A 103 15.90 8.45 -16.57
C ASP A 103 14.51 7.77 -16.59
N GLY A 104 13.58 8.22 -15.72
CA GLY A 104 12.23 7.65 -15.64
C GLY A 104 12.16 6.23 -15.05
N GLN A 105 13.30 5.62 -14.71
CA GLN A 105 13.36 4.32 -14.05
C GLN A 105 13.44 4.49 -12.52
N LEU A 106 12.48 3.89 -11.81
CA LEU A 106 12.43 3.84 -10.34
C LEU A 106 13.56 2.94 -9.81
N VAL A 107 14.67 3.55 -9.38
CA VAL A 107 15.74 2.84 -8.69
C VAL A 107 15.51 2.93 -7.18
N LEU A 108 14.91 1.88 -6.63
CA LEU A 108 14.77 1.72 -5.19
C LEU A 108 16.16 1.46 -4.57
N GLY A 109 16.52 2.19 -3.50
CA GLY A 109 17.69 1.88 -2.67
C GLY A 109 18.99 2.65 -2.94
N LYS A 110 19.02 3.75 -3.72
CA LYS A 110 20.23 4.60 -3.84
C LYS A 110 20.09 5.92 -3.08
N THR A 111 20.72 5.96 -1.90
CA THR A 111 20.74 7.06 -0.92
C THR A 111 21.48 8.34 -1.35
N LYS A 112 21.87 8.51 -2.62
CA LYS A 112 22.64 9.70 -3.04
C LYS A 112 21.78 10.95 -3.32
N ALA A 113 20.48 10.78 -3.62
CA ALA A 113 19.55 11.91 -3.84
C ALA A 113 18.82 12.38 -2.56
N ALA A 114 19.01 11.68 -1.43
CA ALA A 114 18.37 12.02 -0.15
C ALA A 114 18.75 13.42 0.34
N ALA A 115 20.00 13.88 0.09
CA ALA A 115 20.45 15.18 0.57
C ALA A 115 19.66 16.37 -0.01
N LYS A 116 19.25 16.32 -1.29
CA LYS A 116 18.48 17.39 -1.93
C LYS A 116 16.97 17.30 -1.63
N ALA A 117 16.41 16.09 -1.61
CA ALA A 117 15.00 15.89 -1.26
C ALA A 117 14.73 16.24 0.22
N GLU A 118 15.66 15.90 1.12
CA GLU A 118 15.59 16.32 2.51
C GLU A 118 15.67 17.84 2.66
N ALA A 119 16.46 18.54 1.85
CA ALA A 119 16.53 20.00 1.91
C ALA A 119 15.17 20.64 1.59
N HIS A 120 14.51 20.22 0.50
CA HIS A 120 13.17 20.71 0.17
C HIS A 120 12.10 20.34 1.20
N LEU A 121 12.16 19.12 1.75
CA LEU A 121 11.25 18.70 2.82
C LEU A 121 11.48 19.50 4.11
N ARG A 122 12.74 19.76 4.48
CA ARG A 122 13.10 20.60 5.62
C ARG A 122 12.58 22.03 5.43
N ASP A 123 12.76 22.62 4.26
CA ASP A 123 12.24 23.96 3.96
C ASP A 123 10.72 24.03 4.07
N ARG A 124 10.02 22.99 3.59
CA ARG A 124 8.56 22.90 3.69
C ARG A 124 8.09 22.72 5.14
N LEU A 125 8.81 21.91 5.93
CA LEU A 125 8.55 21.75 7.37
C LEU A 125 8.76 23.07 8.12
N VAL A 126 9.81 23.82 7.80
CA VAL A 126 10.06 25.15 8.39
C VAL A 126 8.92 26.11 8.07
N LYS A 127 8.43 26.12 6.82
CA LYS A 127 7.28 26.95 6.42
C LYS A 127 5.97 26.56 7.11
N LEU A 128 5.74 25.27 7.34
CA LEU A 128 4.50 24.76 7.95
C LEU A 128 4.48 24.84 9.48
N LYS A 129 5.65 24.84 10.12
CA LYS A 129 5.81 24.90 11.58
C LYS A 129 4.96 25.98 12.27
N PRO A 130 4.99 27.28 11.87
CA PRO A 130 4.19 28.30 12.55
C PRO A 130 2.68 28.07 12.41
N SER A 131 2.22 27.61 11.24
CA SER A 131 0.81 27.33 11.00
C SER A 131 0.31 26.16 11.85
N VAL A 132 1.10 25.10 12.00
CA VAL A 132 0.76 23.94 12.84
C VAL A 132 0.74 24.33 14.31
N SER A 133 1.73 25.10 14.79
CA SER A 133 1.72 25.61 16.16
C SER A 133 0.48 26.46 16.44
N ARG A 134 0.10 27.34 15.51
CA ARG A 134 -1.10 28.16 15.66
C ARG A 134 -2.38 27.33 15.68
N LEU A 135 -2.46 26.28 14.86
CA LEU A 135 -3.61 25.39 14.84
C LEU A 135 -3.76 24.65 16.17
N ALA A 136 -2.66 24.18 16.76
CA ALA A 136 -2.67 23.51 18.06
C ALA A 136 -3.11 24.44 19.21
N GLU A 137 -2.70 25.71 19.18
CA GLU A 137 -3.19 26.72 20.14
C GLU A 137 -4.70 26.94 20.02
N LEU A 138 -5.20 27.11 18.78
CA LEU A 138 -6.62 27.33 18.52
C LEU A 138 -7.46 26.11 18.91
N GLU A 139 -6.97 24.91 18.62
CA GLU A 139 -7.60 23.67 19.04
C GLU A 139 -7.70 23.60 20.57
N THR A 140 -6.61 23.90 21.27
CA THR A 140 -6.59 23.90 22.74
C THR A 140 -7.56 24.94 23.31
N ALA A 141 -7.64 26.13 22.70
CA ALA A 141 -8.57 27.18 23.12
C ALA A 141 -10.04 26.77 22.89
N ALA A 142 -10.36 26.15 21.75
CA ALA A 142 -11.68 25.65 21.44
C ALA A 142 -12.10 24.49 22.36
N GLN A 143 -11.18 23.57 22.65
CA GLN A 143 -11.43 22.49 23.60
C GLN A 143 -11.70 23.05 25.00
N ARG A 144 -10.88 24.01 25.46
CA ARG A 144 -11.08 24.66 26.76
C ARG A 144 -12.41 25.40 26.85
N SER A 145 -12.81 26.14 25.82
CA SER A 145 -14.09 26.85 25.81
C SER A 145 -15.27 25.87 25.83
N PHE A 146 -15.20 24.78 25.08
CA PHE A 146 -16.19 23.71 25.11
C PHE A 146 -16.32 23.08 26.50
N TYR A 147 -15.19 22.73 27.13
CA TYR A 147 -15.21 22.16 28.48
C TYR A 147 -15.74 23.14 29.53
N ALA A 148 -15.42 24.43 29.43
CA ALA A 148 -15.96 25.46 30.31
C ALA A 148 -17.49 25.59 30.17
N LEU A 149 -18.00 25.67 28.93
CA LEU A 149 -19.44 25.72 28.65
C LEU A 149 -20.17 24.45 29.13
N LYS A 150 -19.57 23.27 28.92
CA LYS A 150 -20.14 22.01 29.40
C LYS A 150 -20.24 21.95 30.93
N ARG A 151 -19.28 22.52 31.66
CA ARG A 151 -19.29 22.57 33.13
C ARG A 151 -20.28 23.59 33.68
N MET A 152 -20.50 24.71 32.98
CA MET A 152 -21.49 25.73 33.40
C MET A 152 -22.95 25.29 33.21
N ARG A 153 -23.22 24.27 32.37
CA ARG A 153 -24.57 23.75 32.11
C ARG A 153 -25.05 22.70 33.13
N VAL A 154 -24.26 22.44 34.18
CA VAL A 154 -24.54 21.43 35.25
C VAL A 154 -24.94 22.11 36.57
N VAL A 155 -25.25 23.42 36.54
CA VAL A 155 -25.97 24.15 37.60
C VAL A 155 -27.32 24.56 37.04
#